data_AF-A0A0F5N3T9-F1
#
_entry.id   AF-A0A0F5N3T9-F1
#
_cell.length_a   1.000
_cell.length_b   1.000
_cell.length_c   1.000
_cell.angle_alpha   90.00
_cell.angle_beta   90.00
_cell.angle_gamma   90.00
#
_symmetry.space_group_name_H-M   'P 1'
#
loop_
_entity.id
_entity.type
_entity.pdbx_description
1 polymer ?
#
loop_
_entity_poly.entity_id
_entity_poly.type
_entity_poly.pdbx_seq_one_letter_code
_entity_poly.pdbx_strand_id
1 'polypeptide(L)'
;MSINYQFGDVDAHGALIRAQAASLEAEHQAIVHDVLAAGDFWGGAGSVACQEFVAQLGRNFAVIYQQANSHGQKVQSAGNNMANTDASVGSSWA
;
A
#
# COMPACT_ATOMS: atom_id res chain seq x y z
N MET A 1 8.22 20.15 -20.68
CA MET A 1 7.51 19.05 -19.99
C MET A 1 6.81 19.69 -18.80
N SER A 2 5.50 19.95 -18.89
CA SER A 2 4.74 20.53 -17.78
C SER A 2 4.35 19.40 -16.83
N ILE A 3 4.55 19.59 -15.53
CA ILE A 3 4.11 18.62 -14.51
C ILE A 3 2.64 18.95 -14.20
N ASN A 4 1.71 18.16 -14.73
CA ASN A 4 0.27 18.24 -14.44
C ASN A 4 -0.07 17.48 -13.15
N TYR A 5 0.63 17.77 -12.04
CA TYR A 5 0.34 17.17 -10.74
C TYR A 5 -0.14 18.26 -9.79
N GLN A 6 -1.46 18.36 -9.62
CA GLN A 6 -2.13 19.37 -8.81
C GLN A 6 -2.24 18.95 -7.35
N PHE A 7 -2.53 19.90 -6.45
CA PHE A 7 -2.62 19.59 -5.01
C PHE A 7 -3.70 18.56 -4.68
N GLY A 8 -4.84 18.60 -5.38
CA GLY A 8 -5.90 17.59 -5.25
C GLY A 8 -5.42 16.19 -5.66
N ASP A 9 -4.51 16.09 -6.62
CA ASP A 9 -3.94 14.81 -7.06
C ASP A 9 -3.06 14.19 -5.97
N VAL A 10 -2.43 15.02 -5.12
CA VAL A 10 -1.59 14.55 -4.02
C VAL A 10 -2.41 13.85 -2.95
N ASP A 11 -3.52 14.46 -2.50
CA ASP A 11 -4.38 13.82 -1.49
C ASP A 11 -5.04 12.54 -2.04
N ALA A 12 -5.54 12.60 -3.28
CA ALA A 12 -6.10 11.45 -3.97
C ALA A 12 -5.09 10.31 -4.12
N HIS A 13 -3.82 10.62 -4.41
CA HIS A 13 -2.76 9.62 -4.49
C HIS A 13 -2.48 8.97 -3.13
N GLY A 14 -2.47 9.75 -2.04
CA GLY A 14 -2.31 9.19 -0.69
C GLY A 14 -3.45 8.22 -0.32
N ALA A 15 -4.68 8.52 -0.72
CA ALA A 15 -5.82 7.60 -0.57
C ALA A 15 -5.68 6.35 -1.47
N LEU A 16 -5.24 6.53 -2.72
CA LEU A 16 -5.00 5.43 -3.66
C LEU A 16 -3.96 4.44 -3.15
N ILE A 17 -2.84 4.92 -2.60
CA ILE A 17 -1.78 4.07 -2.03
C ILE A 17 -2.35 3.15 -0.93
N ARG A 18 -3.21 3.68 -0.06
CA ARG A 18 -3.85 2.87 0.99
C ARG A 18 -4.86 1.87 0.43
N ALA A 19 -5.64 2.27 -0.57
CA ALA A 19 -6.58 1.37 -1.24
C ALA A 19 -5.84 0.21 -1.94
N GLN A 20 -4.72 0.50 -2.60
CA GLN A 20 -3.87 -0.51 -3.22
C GLN A 20 -3.26 -1.46 -2.18
N ALA A 21 -2.85 -0.97 -1.02
CA ALA A 21 -2.37 -1.82 0.08
C ALA A 21 -3.45 -2.80 0.56
N ALA A 22 -4.70 -2.36 0.68
CA ALA A 22 -5.82 -3.23 1.04
C ALA A 22 -6.13 -4.27 -0.06
N SER A 23 -6.09 -3.86 -1.33
CA SER A 23 -6.24 -4.80 -2.45
C SER A 23 -5.13 -5.84 -2.48
N LEU A 24 -3.91 -5.44 -2.11
CA LEU A 24 -2.76 -6.34 -2.06
C LEU A 24 -2.89 -7.38 -0.95
N GLU A 25 -3.53 -7.04 0.18
CA GLU A 25 -3.82 -8.02 1.24
C GLU A 25 -4.85 -9.06 0.82
N ALA A 26 -5.86 -8.67 0.04
CA ALA A 26 -6.78 -9.64 -0.55
C ALA A 26 -6.05 -10.61 -1.51
N GLU A 27 -5.14 -10.08 -2.35
CA GLU A 27 -4.33 -10.89 -3.27
C GLU A 27 -3.39 -11.85 -2.51
N HIS A 28 -2.74 -11.38 -1.45
CA HIS A 28 -1.90 -12.22 -0.59
C HIS A 28 -2.69 -13.39 0.02
N GLN A 29 -3.91 -13.14 0.51
CA GLN A 29 -4.77 -14.21 1.04
C GLN A 29 -5.17 -15.23 -0.04
N ALA A 30 -5.44 -14.78 -1.26
CA ALA A 30 -5.71 -15.66 -2.40
C ALA A 30 -4.48 -16.53 -2.75
N ILE A 31 -3.29 -15.94 -2.79
CA ILE A 31 -2.03 -16.67 -3.03
C ILE A 31 -1.82 -17.72 -1.94
N VAL A 32 -2.00 -17.38 -0.66
CA VAL A 32 -1.84 -18.34 0.44
C VAL A 32 -2.83 -19.49 0.32
N HIS A 33 -4.09 -19.19 -0.02
CA HIS A 33 -5.09 -20.22 -0.27
C HIS A 33 -4.65 -21.19 -1.37
N ASP A 34 -4.19 -20.67 -2.51
CA ASP A 34 -3.78 -21.49 -3.65
C ASP A 34 -2.53 -22.31 -3.36
N VAL A 35 -1.58 -21.75 -2.60
CA VAL A 35 -0.38 -22.47 -2.15
C VAL A 35 -0.73 -23.65 -1.26
N LEU A 36 -1.69 -23.47 -0.34
CA LEU A 36 -2.13 -24.54 0.56
C LEU A 36 -2.94 -25.59 -0.20
N ALA A 37 -3.78 -25.18 -1.15
CA ALA A 37 -4.53 -26.09 -2.02
C ALA A 37 -3.59 -26.92 -2.92
N ALA A 38 -2.51 -26.33 -3.39
CA ALA A 38 -1.45 -26.99 -4.15
C ALA A 38 -0.32 -27.56 -3.25
N GLY A 39 -0.59 -27.79 -1.96
CA GLY A 39 0.42 -28.15 -0.97
C GLY A 39 1.20 -29.43 -1.30
N ASP A 40 0.64 -30.34 -2.08
CA ASP A 40 1.31 -31.58 -2.53
C ASP A 40 2.61 -31.31 -3.30
N PHE A 41 2.69 -30.18 -4.02
CA PHE A 41 3.93 -29.73 -4.69
C PHE A 41 5.11 -29.61 -3.69
N TRP A 42 4.80 -29.24 -2.45
CA TRP A 42 5.77 -29.05 -1.37
C TRP A 42 5.89 -30.26 -0.44
N GLY A 43 5.29 -31.41 -0.77
CA GLY A 43 5.22 -32.57 0.11
C GLY A 43 4.10 -32.49 1.16
N GLY A 44 3.05 -31.72 0.85
CA GLY A 44 1.85 -31.52 1.67
C GLY A 44 1.80 -30.12 2.30
N ALA A 45 0.59 -29.60 2.53
CA ALA A 45 0.38 -28.25 3.09
C ALA A 45 0.99 -28.07 4.50
N GLY A 46 1.13 -29.16 5.26
CA GLY A 46 1.78 -29.17 6.57
C GLY A 46 3.30 -29.37 6.53
N SER A 47 3.90 -29.50 5.34
CA SER A 47 5.34 -29.70 5.22
C SER A 47 6.11 -28.44 5.63
N VAL A 48 7.34 -28.65 6.11
CA VAL A 48 8.24 -27.54 6.47
C VAL A 48 8.44 -26.59 5.28
N ALA A 49 8.60 -27.13 4.07
CA ALA A 49 8.81 -26.33 2.87
C ALA A 49 7.60 -25.43 2.55
N CYS A 50 6.37 -25.96 2.63
CA CYS A 50 5.16 -25.18 2.38
C CYS A 50 4.98 -24.08 3.43
N GLN A 51 5.17 -24.43 4.72
CA GLN A 51 5.04 -23.49 5.83
C GLN A 51 6.11 -22.40 5.80
N GLU A 52 7.35 -22.72 5.44
CA GLU A 52 8.42 -21.74 5.28
C GLU A 52 8.13 -20.76 4.14
N PHE A 53 7.61 -21.25 3.01
CA PHE A 53 7.19 -20.40 1.89
C PHE A 53 6.10 -19.42 2.34
N VAL A 54 5.02 -19.90 2.95
CA VAL A 54 3.91 -19.06 3.45
C VAL A 54 4.43 -18.05 4.48
N ALA A 55 5.32 -18.46 5.38
CA ALA A 55 5.89 -17.58 6.40
C ALA A 55 6.80 -16.49 5.79
N GLN A 56 7.62 -16.83 4.79
CA GLN A 56 8.44 -15.84 4.08
C GLN A 56 7.56 -14.85 3.30
N LEU A 57 6.53 -15.36 2.62
CA LEU A 57 5.57 -14.55 1.89
C LEU A 57 4.90 -13.54 2.83
N GLY A 58 4.35 -14.01 3.95
CA GLY A 58 3.70 -13.16 4.94
C GLY A 58 4.62 -12.08 5.52
N ARG A 59 5.91 -12.38 5.75
CA ARG A 59 6.89 -11.37 6.20
C ARG A 59 7.09 -10.26 5.18
N ASN A 60 7.18 -10.60 3.89
CA ASN A 60 7.35 -9.62 2.82
C ASN A 60 6.11 -8.71 2.70
N PHE A 61 4.92 -9.31 2.72
CA PHE A 61 3.66 -8.57 2.62
C PHE A 61 3.40 -7.66 3.83
N ALA A 62 3.73 -8.11 5.04
CA ALA A 62 3.63 -7.28 6.25
C ALA A 62 4.45 -5.98 6.13
N VAL A 63 5.66 -6.05 5.55
CA VAL A 63 6.47 -4.86 5.26
C VAL A 63 5.76 -3.96 4.26
N ILE A 64 5.23 -4.51 3.17
CA ILE A 64 4.55 -3.71 2.14
C ILE A 64 3.34 -2.98 2.72
N TYR A 65 2.50 -3.62 3.53
CA TYR A 65 1.33 -2.97 4.14
C TYR A 65 1.71 -1.84 5.07
N GLN A 66 2.72 -2.07 5.92
CA GLN A 66 3.22 -1.06 6.83
C GLN A 66 3.77 0.15 6.08
N GLN A 67 4.57 -0.09 5.05
CA GLN A 67 5.18 0.99 4.27
C GLN A 67 4.16 1.73 3.43
N ALA A 68 3.23 1.03 2.77
CA ALA A 68 2.19 1.65 1.96
C ALA A 68 1.25 2.51 2.82
N ASN A 69 0.83 2.03 4.00
CA ASN A 69 0.01 2.84 4.88
C ASN A 69 0.75 4.09 5.39
N SER A 70 1.99 3.92 5.86
CA SER A 70 2.85 5.04 6.29
C SER A 70 3.09 6.04 5.17
N HIS A 71 3.34 5.57 3.95
CA HIS A 71 3.56 6.40 2.79
C HIS A 71 2.30 7.16 2.39
N GLY A 72 1.15 6.48 2.29
CA GLY A 72 -0.12 7.12 1.98
C GLY A 72 -0.51 8.21 2.99
N GLN A 73 -0.29 7.98 4.29
CA GLN A 73 -0.48 9.00 5.32
C GLN A 73 0.43 10.22 5.13
N LYS A 74 1.72 10.01 4.84
CA LYS A 74 2.67 11.10 4.56
C LYS A 74 2.27 11.91 3.32
N VAL A 75 1.85 11.23 2.26
CA VAL A 75 1.41 11.86 1.01
C VAL A 75 0.17 12.72 1.26
N GLN A 76 -0.84 12.23 1.97
CA GLN A 76 -2.01 13.04 2.34
C GLN A 76 -1.64 14.23 3.23
N SER A 77 -0.75 14.03 4.21
CA SER A 77 -0.27 15.13 5.05
C SER A 77 0.42 16.21 4.21
N ALA A 78 1.22 15.82 3.21
CA ALA A 78 1.83 16.76 2.29
C ALA A 78 0.77 17.51 1.48
N GLY A 79 -0.25 16.81 0.94
CA GLY A 79 -1.38 17.41 0.24
C GLY A 79 -2.10 18.47 1.08
N ASN A 80 -2.44 18.14 2.33
CA ASN A 80 -3.09 19.05 3.27
C ASN A 80 -2.23 20.27 3.61
N ASN A 81 -0.93 20.07 3.85
CA ASN A 81 -0.01 21.17 4.14
C ASN A 81 0.13 22.13 2.96
N MET A 82 0.18 21.60 1.74
CA MET A 82 0.23 22.41 0.52
C MET A 82 -1.06 23.21 0.33
N ALA A 83 -2.23 22.58 0.46
CA ALA A 83 -3.53 23.26 0.35
C ALA A 83 -3.67 24.40 1.39
N ASN A 84 -3.25 24.16 2.64
CA ASN A 84 -3.27 25.18 3.68
C ASN A 84 -2.32 26.35 3.38
N THR A 85 -1.13 26.04 2.86
CA THR A 85 -0.13 27.07 2.50
C THR A 85 -0.64 27.94 1.35
N ASP A 86 -1.21 27.32 0.32
CA ASP A 86 -1.79 28.02 -0.84
C ASP A 86 -2.93 28.97 -0.43
N ALA A 87 -3.85 28.48 0.42
CA ALA A 87 -4.92 29.31 0.96
C ALA A 87 -4.40 30.50 1.82
N SER A 88 -3.35 30.28 2.61
CA SER A 88 -2.72 31.34 3.40
C SER A 88 -2.05 32.41 2.52
N VAL A 89 -1.40 32.00 1.43
CA VAL A 89 -0.78 32.96 0.49
C VAL A 89 -1.87 33.74 -0.25
N GLY A 90 -2.89 33.05 -0.76
CA GLY A 90 -4.01 33.69 -1.47
C GLY A 90 -4.75 34.72 -0.62
N SER A 91 -5.00 34.41 0.66
CA SER A 91 -5.62 35.36 1.60
C SER A 91 -4.71 36.52 1.98
N SER A 92 -3.38 36.37 1.94
CA SER A 92 -2.45 37.47 2.21
C SER A 92 -2.36 38.52 1.09
N TRP A 93 -2.81 38.16 -0.12
CA TRP A 93 -2.80 39.02 -1.31
C TRP A 93 -4.16 39.60 -1.68
N ALA A 94 -5.24 39.11 -1.04
CA ALA A 94 -6.60 39.63 -1.17
C ALA A 94 -6.79 40.90 -0.33
#